data_AF-A0A2D8ZSG4-F1
#
_entry.id   AF-A0A2D8ZSG4-F1
#
_cell.length_a   1.000
_cell.length_b   1.000
_cell.length_c   1.000
_cell.angle_alpha   90.00
_cell.angle_beta   90.00
_cell.angle_gamma   90.00
#
_symmetry.space_group_name_H-M   'P 1'
#
loop_
_entity.id
_entity.type
_entity.pdbx_description
1 polymer ?
#
loop_
_entity_poly.entity_id
_entity_poly.type
_entity_poly.pdbx_seq_one_letter_code
_entity_poly.pdbx_strand_id
1 'polypeptide(L)'
;MSGQLISDDRILALIETYGADPHMFPEEERAAARARMKAHPEHFSGAIAAAREIDALLGEVPDVVTSESLRDALIASAPKAAPARKSGWKLPVWVPAGALASLTVGVFAGMSVAQPITTQDEQAEAAVYAALGFDTYTLVLEDEATQ
;
A
#
# COMPACT_ATOMS: atom_id res chain seq x y z
N MET A 1 23.58 -6.83 -11.83
CA MET A 1 22.16 -6.97 -12.16
C MET A 1 21.79 -8.40 -11.86
N SER A 2 21.30 -8.65 -10.65
CA SER A 2 21.01 -10.00 -10.17
C SER A 2 19.77 -10.50 -10.90
N GLY A 3 19.96 -11.42 -11.84
CA GLY A 3 18.86 -12.19 -12.43
C GLY A 3 18.32 -13.14 -11.38
N GLN A 4 17.47 -12.62 -10.48
CA GLN A 4 16.71 -13.45 -9.56
C GLN A 4 15.81 -14.35 -10.42
N LEU A 5 15.94 -15.67 -10.26
CA LEU A 5 15.00 -16.62 -10.84
C LEU A 5 13.64 -16.36 -10.18
N ILE A 6 12.76 -15.68 -10.90
CA ILE A 6 11.37 -15.49 -10.48
C ILE A 6 10.60 -16.80 -10.71
N SER A 7 9.81 -17.22 -9.73
CA SER A 7 8.93 -18.40 -9.85
C SER A 7 7.70 -18.09 -10.69
N ASP A 8 7.06 -19.12 -11.23
CA ASP A 8 5.81 -18.95 -12.00
C ASP A 8 4.69 -18.38 -11.11
N ASP A 9 4.58 -18.87 -9.86
CA ASP A 9 3.61 -18.36 -8.89
C ASP A 9 3.81 -16.87 -8.59
N ARG A 10 5.06 -16.40 -8.54
CA ARG A 10 5.34 -14.97 -8.33
C ARG A 10 4.92 -14.13 -9.52
N ILE A 11 5.07 -14.64 -10.75
CA ILE A 11 4.58 -13.94 -11.94
C ILE A 11 3.05 -13.88 -11.95
N LEU A 12 2.37 -14.96 -11.56
CA LEU A 12 0.91 -14.96 -11.46
C LEU A 12 0.42 -13.94 -10.43
N ALA A 13 1.04 -13.87 -9.26
CA ALA A 13 0.74 -12.85 -8.25
C ALA A 13 0.99 -11.43 -8.77
N LEU A 14 2.05 -11.21 -9.56
CA LEU A 14 2.30 -9.92 -10.20
C LEU A 14 1.23 -9.55 -11.23
N ILE A 15 0.78 -10.50 -12.05
CA ILE A 15 -0.31 -10.29 -13.02
C ILE A 15 -1.62 -9.97 -12.31
N GLU A 16 -1.92 -10.66 -11.20
CA GLU A 16 -3.13 -10.41 -10.40
C GLU A 16 -3.08 -9.02 -9.72
N THR A 17 -1.91 -8.61 -9.23
CA THR A 17 -1.76 -7.33 -8.51
C THR A 17 -1.68 -6.12 -9.44
N TYR A 18 -0.95 -6.24 -10.55
CA TYR A 18 -0.59 -5.11 -11.42
C TYR A 18 -1.25 -5.16 -12.80
N GLY A 19 -1.98 -6.22 -13.12
CA GLY A 19 -2.70 -6.38 -14.38
C GLY A 19 -1.85 -6.95 -15.52
N ALA A 20 -2.37 -6.83 -16.74
CA ALA A 20 -1.79 -7.48 -17.91
C ALA A 20 -0.53 -6.80 -18.47
N ASP A 21 -0.18 -5.59 -18.00
CA ASP A 21 0.95 -4.83 -18.50
C ASP A 21 2.23 -5.06 -17.68
N PRO A 22 3.27 -5.71 -18.25
CA PRO A 22 4.54 -5.93 -17.57
C PRO A 22 5.32 -4.64 -17.27
N HIS A 23 4.94 -3.48 -17.82
CA HIS A 23 5.57 -2.21 -17.48
C HIS A 23 5.18 -1.72 -16.08
N MET A 24 4.00 -2.11 -15.58
CA MET A 24 3.50 -1.74 -14.26
C MET A 24 4.16 -2.53 -13.12
N PHE A 25 4.89 -3.60 -13.46
CA PHE A 25 5.55 -4.43 -12.46
C PHE A 25 6.69 -3.68 -11.75
N PRO A 26 7.01 -4.06 -10.49
CA PRO A 26 8.13 -3.51 -9.73
C PRO A 26 9.44 -3.58 -10.51
N GLU A 27 10.26 -2.52 -10.45
CA GLU A 27 11.46 -2.40 -11.29
C GLU A 27 12.45 -3.55 -11.10
N GLU A 28 12.55 -4.05 -9.86
CA GLU A 28 13.44 -5.14 -9.46
C GLU A 28 13.07 -6.47 -10.15
N GLU A 29 11.77 -6.72 -10.34
CA GLU A 29 11.24 -7.99 -10.86
C GLU A 29 10.83 -7.90 -12.34
N ARG A 30 10.66 -6.68 -12.88
CA ARG A 30 10.19 -6.41 -14.25
C ARG A 30 11.01 -7.13 -15.32
N ALA A 31 12.34 -7.06 -15.21
CA ALA A 31 13.23 -7.67 -16.19
C ALA A 31 13.17 -9.21 -16.16
N ALA A 32 13.09 -9.79 -14.96
CA ALA A 32 12.99 -11.24 -14.75
C ALA A 32 11.63 -11.78 -15.21
N ALA A 33 10.54 -11.10 -14.82
CA ALA A 33 9.17 -11.43 -15.25
C ALA A 33 9.05 -11.39 -16.77
N ARG A 34 9.53 -10.33 -17.43
CA ARG A 34 9.51 -10.19 -18.90
C ARG A 34 10.29 -11.29 -19.60
N ALA A 35 11.48 -11.63 -19.11
CA ALA A 35 12.30 -12.70 -19.69
C ALA A 35 11.59 -14.07 -19.58
N ARG A 36 10.95 -14.35 -18.46
CA ARG A 36 10.28 -15.63 -18.19
C ARG A 36 8.93 -15.74 -18.90
N MET A 37 8.13 -14.67 -18.94
CA MET A 37 6.90 -14.61 -19.73
C MET A 37 7.16 -14.79 -21.24
N LYS A 38 8.32 -14.33 -21.73
CA LYS A 38 8.74 -14.55 -23.12
C LYS A 38 9.22 -16.00 -23.37
N ALA A 39 9.78 -16.64 -22.36
CA ALA A 39 10.27 -18.02 -22.45
C ALA A 39 9.13 -19.06 -22.39
N HIS A 40 8.08 -18.79 -21.61
CA HIS A 40 6.94 -19.68 -21.39
C HIS A 40 5.58 -18.96 -21.57
N PRO A 41 5.27 -18.47 -22.78
CA PRO A 41 4.04 -17.71 -23.02
C PRO A 41 2.77 -18.52 -22.77
N GLU A 42 2.80 -19.83 -22.98
CA GLU A 42 1.67 -20.74 -22.80
C GLU A 42 1.15 -20.76 -21.36
N HIS A 43 2.03 -20.75 -20.36
CA HIS A 43 1.66 -20.84 -18.94
C HIS A 43 0.99 -19.57 -18.40
N PHE A 44 1.32 -18.40 -18.97
CA PHE A 44 0.79 -17.11 -18.48
C PHE A 44 -0.34 -16.56 -19.36
N SER A 45 -0.55 -17.12 -20.56
CA SER A 45 -1.54 -16.64 -21.52
C SER A 45 -2.95 -16.50 -20.94
N GLY A 46 -3.40 -17.48 -20.14
CA GLY A 46 -4.71 -17.46 -19.49
C GLY A 46 -4.85 -16.34 -18.46
N ALA A 47 -3.87 -16.20 -17.56
CA ALA A 47 -3.86 -15.15 -16.54
C ALA A 47 -3.79 -13.74 -17.15
N ILE A 48 -2.99 -13.56 -18.20
CA ILE A 48 -2.91 -12.28 -18.94
C ILE A 48 -4.23 -11.98 -19.65
N ALA A 49 -4.88 -12.98 -20.25
CA ALA A 49 -6.16 -12.79 -20.92
C ALA A 49 -7.26 -12.37 -19.93
N ALA A 50 -7.33 -13.01 -18.77
CA ALA A 50 -8.26 -12.64 -17.71
C ALA A 50 -8.01 -11.21 -17.19
N ALA A 51 -6.75 -10.85 -16.94
CA ALA A 51 -6.39 -9.49 -16.54
C ALA A 51 -6.76 -8.45 -17.62
N ARG A 52 -6.54 -8.76 -18.91
CA ARG A 52 -6.93 -7.88 -20.02
C ARG A 52 -8.43 -7.66 -20.13
N GLU A 53 -9.24 -8.66 -19.80
CA GLU A 53 -10.69 -8.53 -19.81
C GLU A 53 -11.15 -7.52 -18.77
N ILE A 54 -10.59 -7.59 -17.56
CA ILE A 54 -10.85 -6.61 -16.50
C ILE A 54 -10.34 -5.22 -16.91
N ASP A 55 -9.12 -5.13 -17.44
CA ASP A 55 -8.55 -3.86 -17.91
C ASP A 55 -9.41 -3.22 -19.01
N ALA A 56 -9.99 -4.03 -19.91
CA ALA A 56 -10.90 -3.56 -20.94
C ALA A 56 -12.20 -3.01 -20.35
N LEU A 57 -12.81 -3.72 -19.40
CA LEU A 57 -14.01 -3.26 -18.68
C LEU A 57 -13.76 -1.95 -17.93
N LEU A 58 -12.59 -1.81 -17.29
CA LEU A 58 -12.19 -0.58 -16.61
C LEU A 58 -11.90 0.55 -17.59
N GLY A 59 -11.37 0.25 -18.78
CA GLY A 59 -11.12 1.22 -19.85
C GLY A 59 -12.38 1.83 -20.45
N GLU A 60 -13.55 1.19 -20.29
CA GLU A 60 -14.84 1.76 -20.69
C GLU A 60 -15.36 2.84 -19.73
N VAL A 61 -14.77 2.94 -18.52
CA VAL A 61 -15.10 3.99 -17.58
C VAL A 61 -14.64 5.33 -18.15
N PRO A 62 -15.55 6.32 -18.31
CA PRO A 62 -15.19 7.61 -18.89
C PRO A 62 -14.14 8.30 -18.02
N ASP A 63 -13.11 8.84 -18.66
CA ASP A 63 -12.08 9.58 -17.97
C ASP A 63 -12.69 10.83 -17.30
N VAL A 64 -12.46 10.96 -16.00
CA VAL A 64 -12.96 12.10 -15.23
C VAL A 64 -12.03 13.27 -15.49
N VAL A 65 -12.33 14.02 -16.56
CA VAL A 65 -11.63 15.26 -16.86
C VAL A 65 -11.94 16.29 -15.77
N THR A 66 -11.03 16.42 -14.82
CA THR A 66 -11.10 17.44 -13.78
C THR A 66 -11.06 18.84 -14.41
N SER A 67 -12.07 19.68 -14.11
CA SER A 67 -12.08 21.08 -14.56
C SER A 67 -10.84 21.80 -14.01
N GLU A 68 -10.17 22.61 -14.82
CA GLU A 68 -8.98 23.38 -14.41
C GLU A 68 -9.25 24.21 -13.14
N SER A 69 -10.45 24.77 -13.01
CA SER A 69 -10.87 25.52 -11.81
C SER A 69 -10.87 24.68 -10.53
N LEU A 70 -11.22 23.39 -10.60
CA LEU A 70 -11.19 22.49 -9.44
C LEU A 70 -9.75 22.15 -9.06
N ARG A 71 -8.87 21.95 -10.06
CA ARG A 71 -7.45 21.71 -9.83
C ARG A 71 -6.80 22.91 -9.15
N ASP A 72 -7.07 24.11 -9.63
CA ASP A 72 -6.53 25.34 -9.04
C ASP A 72 -7.06 25.59 -7.63
N ALA A 73 -8.36 25.35 -7.40
CA ALA A 73 -8.95 25.43 -6.07
C ALA A 73 -8.33 24.42 -5.10
N LEU A 74 -8.07 23.18 -5.55
CA LEU A 74 -7.42 22.16 -4.74
C LEU A 74 -5.98 22.54 -4.39
N ILE A 75 -5.20 23.03 -5.36
CA ILE A 75 -3.83 23.51 -5.15
C ILE A 75 -3.83 24.70 -4.18
N ALA A 76 -4.77 25.63 -4.32
CA ALA A 76 -4.91 26.76 -3.41
C ALA A 76 -5.33 26.35 -1.99
N SER A 77 -6.12 25.28 -1.86
CA SER A 77 -6.57 24.71 -0.57
C SER A 77 -5.51 23.87 0.13
N ALA A 78 -4.43 23.51 -0.56
CA ALA A 78 -3.38 22.69 0.01
C ALA A 78 -2.79 23.38 1.25
N PRO A 79 -2.68 22.66 2.39
CA PRO A 79 -2.12 23.22 3.61
C PRO A 79 -0.66 23.60 3.34
N LYS A 80 -0.39 24.90 3.28
CA LYS A 80 0.98 25.41 3.17
C LYS A 80 1.73 25.01 4.44
N ALA A 81 2.90 24.40 4.26
CA ALA A 81 3.79 24.08 5.37
C ALA A 81 3.97 25.34 6.23
N ALA A 82 3.59 25.24 7.51
CA ALA A 82 3.78 26.33 8.45
C ALA A 82 5.26 26.75 8.41
N PRO A 83 5.58 28.05 8.38
CA PRO A 83 6.97 28.48 8.39
C PRO A 83 7.63 27.83 9.59
N ALA A 84 8.68 27.03 9.34
CA ALA A 84 9.46 26.39 10.38
C ALA A 84 9.95 27.50 11.31
N ARG A 85 9.23 27.67 12.43
CA ARG A 85 9.61 28.62 13.47
C ARG A 85 10.96 28.07 13.92
N LYS A 86 12.05 28.77 13.59
CA LYS A 86 13.39 28.45 14.08
C LYS A 86 13.32 28.55 15.59
N SER A 87 12.92 27.45 16.23
CA SER A 87 12.91 27.29 17.66
C SER A 87 14.37 27.24 18.06
N GLY A 88 14.93 28.41 18.34
CA GLY A 88 16.19 28.53 19.03
C GLY A 88 15.99 28.02 20.44
N TRP A 89 15.91 26.70 20.59
CA TRP A 89 15.81 26.05 21.88
C TRP A 89 17.16 26.22 22.58
N LYS A 90 17.30 27.33 23.30
CA LYS A 90 18.33 27.50 24.32
C LYS A 90 17.88 26.64 25.51
N LEU A 91 18.36 25.40 25.59
CA LEU A 91 18.12 24.54 26.75
C LEU A 91 18.70 25.24 27.98
N PRO A 92 17.91 25.52 29.03
CA PRO A 92 18.47 26.03 30.28
C PRO A 92 19.38 24.95 30.87
N VAL A 93 20.58 25.36 31.30
CA VAL A 93 21.69 24.53 31.83
C VAL A 93 21.31 23.66 33.05
N TRP A 94 20.07 23.75 33.54
CA TRP A 94 19.58 23.14 34.77
C TRP A 94 18.71 21.90 34.56
N VAL A 95 18.59 21.37 33.34
CA VAL A 95 17.89 20.09 33.12
C VAL A 95 18.80 18.94 33.61
N PRO A 96 18.41 18.19 34.65
CA PRO A 96 19.20 17.08 35.15
C PRO A 96 19.28 15.96 34.09
N ALA A 97 20.46 15.37 33.93
CA ALA A 97 20.78 14.38 32.89
C ALA A 97 19.87 13.13 32.85
N GLY A 98 19.00 12.92 33.85
CA GLY A 98 18.04 11.81 33.89
C GLY A 98 16.86 11.91 32.92
N ALA A 99 16.51 13.12 32.43
CA ALA A 99 15.34 13.29 31.55
C ALA A 99 15.55 12.75 30.12
N LEU A 100 16.80 12.63 29.66
CA LEU A 100 17.11 12.11 28.31
C LEU A 100 17.05 10.58 28.22
N ALA A 101 17.12 9.85 29.35
CA ALA A 101 17.05 8.39 29.37
C ALA A 101 15.63 7.87 29.05
N SER A 102 14.57 8.65 29.35
CA SER A 102 13.20 8.23 29.03
C SER A 102 12.90 8.24 27.52
N LEU A 103 13.63 9.02 26.72
CA LEU A 103 13.43 9.06 25.26
C LEU A 103 14.08 7.87 24.55
N THR A 104 15.16 7.30 25.10
CA THR A 104 15.83 6.15 24.48
C THR A 104 15.02 4.86 24.64
N VAL A 105 14.31 4.68 25.76
CA VAL A 105 13.40 3.52 25.96
C VAL A 105 12.26 3.51 24.94
N GLY A 106 11.70 4.68 24.60
CA GLY A 106 10.66 4.79 23.57
C GLY A 106 11.15 4.47 22.14
N VAL A 107 12.36 4.90 21.77
CA VAL A 107 12.95 4.61 20.45
C VAL A 107 13.30 3.12 20.32
N PHE A 108 13.83 2.49 21.37
CA PHE A 108 14.12 1.05 21.34
C PHE A 108 12.85 0.18 21.38
N ALA A 109 11.80 0.59 22.10
CA ALA A 109 10.49 -0.06 22.02
C ALA A 109 9.88 0.05 20.61
N GLY A 110 10.01 1.20 19.94
CA GLY A 110 9.57 1.37 18.54
C GLY A 110 10.33 0.50 17.53
N MET A 111 11.61 0.22 17.78
CA MET A 111 12.44 -0.62 16.89
C MET A 111 12.16 -2.13 17.06
N SER A 112 11.71 -2.57 18.24
CA SER A 112 11.28 -3.96 18.49
C SER A 112 9.84 -4.26 18.04
N VAL A 113 9.03 -3.24 17.74
CA VAL A 113 7.71 -3.39 17.09
C VAL A 113 7.85 -3.42 15.55
N ALA A 114 9.07 -3.58 15.02
CA ALA A 114 9.28 -4.16 13.70
C ALA A 114 8.95 -5.66 13.76
N GLN A 115 7.67 -5.97 13.97
CA GLN A 115 7.14 -7.31 13.76
C GLN A 115 7.34 -7.66 12.27
N PRO A 116 7.58 -8.94 11.92
CA PRO A 116 7.57 -9.34 10.52
C PRO A 116 6.23 -8.91 9.90
N ILE A 117 6.33 -8.32 8.71
CA ILE A 117 5.27 -7.65 7.93
C ILE A 117 3.99 -8.51 7.81
N THR A 118 4.09 -9.82 8.05
CA THR A 118 3.01 -10.80 7.99
C THR A 118 1.96 -10.68 9.10
N THR A 119 2.29 -10.22 10.32
CA THR A 119 1.29 -10.11 11.41
C THR A 119 0.62 -8.74 11.48
N GLN A 120 1.21 -7.74 10.80
CA GLN A 120 0.69 -6.38 10.76
C GLN A 120 -0.41 -6.24 9.71
N ASP A 121 -0.36 -7.00 8.61
CA ASP A 121 -1.43 -7.03 7.61
C ASP A 121 -2.76 -7.53 8.21
N GLU A 122 -2.76 -8.65 8.95
CA GLU A 122 -4.02 -9.15 9.56
C GLU A 122 -4.60 -8.17 10.59
N GLN A 123 -3.75 -7.53 11.40
CA GLN A 123 -4.18 -6.56 12.41
C GLN A 123 -4.61 -5.23 11.76
N ALA A 124 -3.95 -4.81 10.68
CA ALA A 124 -4.30 -3.61 9.93
C ALA A 124 -5.58 -3.81 9.11
N GLU A 125 -5.73 -4.95 8.45
CA GLU A 125 -6.96 -5.34 7.77
C GLU A 125 -8.11 -5.39 8.77
N ALA A 126 -7.96 -6.03 9.93
CA ALA A 126 -9.00 -6.07 10.96
C ALA A 126 -9.37 -4.66 11.47
N ALA A 127 -8.39 -3.78 11.67
CA ALA A 127 -8.64 -2.40 12.07
C ALA A 127 -9.33 -1.58 10.95
N VAL A 128 -9.00 -1.84 9.69
CA VAL A 128 -9.65 -1.23 8.52
C VAL A 128 -11.08 -1.75 8.36
N TYR A 129 -11.34 -3.05 8.51
CA TYR A 129 -12.68 -3.63 8.51
C TYR A 129 -13.55 -3.11 9.65
N ALA A 130 -12.98 -2.95 10.84
CA ALA A 130 -13.66 -2.36 11.99
C ALA A 130 -13.97 -0.87 11.77
N ALA A 131 -13.03 -0.10 11.20
CA ALA A 131 -13.22 1.32 10.91
C ALA A 131 -14.23 1.56 9.79
N LEU A 132 -14.29 0.67 8.80
CA LEU A 132 -15.29 0.68 7.73
C LEU A 132 -16.66 0.14 8.20
N GLY A 133 -16.76 -0.35 9.44
CA GLY A 133 -18.02 -0.83 10.02
C GLY A 133 -18.51 -2.15 9.42
N PHE A 134 -17.65 -2.93 8.77
CA PHE A 134 -18.04 -4.24 8.20
C PHE A 134 -18.23 -5.32 9.28
N ASP A 135 -17.62 -5.16 10.46
CA ASP A 135 -17.69 -6.12 11.58
C ASP A 135 -19.08 -6.19 12.24
N THR A 136 -19.96 -5.20 12.01
CA THR A 136 -21.32 -5.19 12.58
C THR A 136 -22.37 -5.88 11.70
N TYR A 137 -22.05 -6.20 10.44
CA TYR A 137 -23.03 -6.80 9.52
C TYR A 137 -23.01 -8.33 9.51
N THR A 138 -21.92 -8.97 9.94
CA THR A 138 -21.81 -10.43 9.96
C THR A 138 -22.58 -11.08 11.11
N LEU A 139 -22.91 -10.35 12.18
CA LEU A 139 -23.70 -10.86 13.30
C LEU A 139 -25.23 -10.73 13.15
N VAL A 140 -25.72 -10.02 12.12
CA VAL A 140 -27.17 -9.79 11.93
C VAL A 140 -27.81 -10.78 10.94
N LEU A 141 -27.01 -11.47 10.11
CA LEU A 141 -27.55 -12.45 9.15
C LEU A 141 -27.84 -13.83 9.76
N GLU A 142 -27.43 -14.09 11.00
CA GLU A 142 -27.61 -15.40 11.65
C GLU A 142 -28.87 -15.49 12.55
N ASP A 143 -29.52 -14.36 12.86
CA ASP A 143 -30.73 -14.32 13.69
C ASP A 143 -32.05 -14.43 12.89
N GLU A 144 -32.01 -14.36 11.56
CA GLU A 144 -33.19 -14.45 10.66
C GLU A 144 -33.31 -15.81 9.95
N ALA A 145 -32.55 -16.83 10.37
CA ALA A 145 -32.64 -18.19 9.82
C ALA A 145 -33.23 -19.22 10.80
N THR A 146 -33.65 -18.81 12.00
CA THR A 146 -34.20 -19.70 13.03
C THR A 146 -35.58 -19.27 13.56
N GLN A 147 -36.49 -18.90 12.66
CA GLN A 147 -37.92 -18.86 12.98
C GLN A 147 -38.75 -19.75 12.03
#